data_AF-A0A519KRC4-F1
#
_entry.id   AF-A0A519KRC4-F1
#
_cell.length_a   1.000
_cell.length_b   1.000
_cell.length_c   1.000
_cell.angle_alpha   90.00
_cell.angle_beta   90.00
_cell.angle_gamma   90.00
#
_symmetry.space_group_name_H-M   'P 1'
#
loop_
_entity.id
_entity.type
_entity.pdbx_description
1 polymer ?
#
loop_
_entity_poly.entity_id
_entity_poly.type
_entity_poly.pdbx_seq_one_letter_code
_entity_poly.pdbx_strand_id
1 'polypeptide(L)' 'TGGSDYLLRLVVRDVDDLERVHSRELTRIPGVTRVSSSVAMRTVVKRGALPV' A
#
# COMPACT_ATOMS: atom_id res chain seq x y z
N THR A 1 11.81 -3.64 -17.64
CA THR A 1 10.36 -3.34 -17.56
C THR A 1 10.04 -2.92 -16.14
N GLY A 2 10.08 -1.62 -15.84
CA GLY A 2 9.73 -1.10 -14.52
C GLY A 2 8.24 -1.36 -14.27
N GLY A 3 7.91 -2.24 -13.33
CA GLY A 3 6.52 -2.67 -13.09
C GLY A 3 5.69 -1.66 -12.29
N SER A 4 6.32 -0.70 -11.61
CA SER A 4 5.67 0.35 -10.83
C SER A 4 6.65 1.50 -10.63
N ASP A 5 6.17 2.74 -10.79
CA ASP A 5 6.96 3.95 -10.53
C ASP A 5 7.10 4.24 -9.03
N TYR A 6 6.20 3.69 -8.21
CA TYR A 6 6.15 3.90 -6.77
C TYR A 6 5.90 2.60 -6.00
N LEU A 7 6.54 2.47 -4.84
CA LEU A 7 6.29 1.40 -3.87
C LEU A 7 5.94 2.03 -2.52
N LEU A 8 4.75 1.72 -2.01
CA LEU A 8 4.27 2.19 -0.71
C LEU A 8 4.13 1.01 0.25
N ARG A 9 4.55 1.20 1.51
CA ARG A 9 4.35 0.25 2.59
C ARG A 9 3.48 0.89 3.66
N LEU A 10 2.30 0.34 3.87
CA LEU A 10 1.29 0.86 4.77
C LEU A 10 0.97 -0.18 5.84
N VAL A 11 0.68 0.28 7.05
CA VAL A 11 0.13 -0.56 8.13
C VAL A 11 -1.30 -0.10 8.33
N VAL A 12 -2.24 -0.99 8.08
CA VAL A 12 -3.68 -0.76 8.21
C VAL A 12 -4.24 -1.65 9.31
N ARG A 13 -5.34 -1.24 9.92
CA ARG A 13 -5.95 -2.00 11.03
C ARG A 13 -6.65 -3.26 10.55
N ASP A 14 -7.30 -3.18 9.39
CA ASP A 14 -8.12 -4.23 8.80
C ASP A 14 -8.28 -4.01 7.28
N VAL A 15 -9.11 -4.83 6.63
CA VAL A 15 -9.36 -4.78 5.18
C VAL A 15 -10.22 -3.58 4.79
N ASP A 16 -11.20 -3.19 5.61
CA ASP A 16 -12.04 -2.01 5.34
C ASP A 16 -11.19 -0.73 5.35
N ASP A 17 -10.19 -0.69 6.25
CA ASP A 17 -9.18 0.35 6.34
C ASP A 17 -8.30 0.42 5.08
N LEU A 18 -7.93 -0.75 4.52
CA LEU A 18 -7.21 -0.85 3.24
C LEU A 18 -8.04 -0.32 2.07
N GLU A 19 -9.31 -0.72 1.96
CA GLU A 19 -10.19 -0.27 0.87
C GLU A 19 -10.40 1.24 0.90
N ARG A 20 -10.56 1.82 2.10
CA ARG A 20 -10.67 3.26 2.27
C ARG A 20 -9.41 3.97 1.78
N VAL A 21 -8.22 3.52 2.18
CA VAL A 21 -6.95 4.15 1.76
C VAL A 21 -6.72 3.96 0.26
N HIS A 22 -7.02 2.79 -0.28
CA HIS A 22 -6.89 2.52 -1.71
C HIS A 22 -7.80 3.43 -2.54
N SER A 23 -9.09 3.47 -2.22
CA SER A 23 -10.11 4.18 -3.02
C SER A 23 -10.17 5.69 -2.80
N ARG A 24 -9.82 6.19 -1.61
CA ARG A 24 -9.93 7.62 -1.29
C ARG A 24 -8.62 8.38 -1.43
N GLU A 25 -7.50 7.72 -1.13
CA GLU A 25 -6.20 8.39 -1.06
C GLU A 25 -5.34 8.04 -2.27
N LEU A 26 -5.12 6.76 -2.55
CA LEU A 26 -4.15 6.32 -3.57
C LEU A 26 -4.61 6.57 -5.01
N THR A 27 -5.90 6.40 -5.30
CA THR A 27 -6.48 6.65 -6.64
C THR A 27 -6.53 8.13 -7.01
N ARG A 28 -6.41 9.04 -6.04
CA ARG A 28 -6.41 10.50 -6.27
C ARG A 28 -5.04 11.08 -6.49
N ILE A 29 -3.99 10.28 -6.37
CA ILE A 29 -2.62 10.77 -6.55
C ILE A 29 -2.43 11.15 -8.02
N PRO A 30 -2.16 12.44 -8.31
CA PRO A 30 -1.94 12.87 -9.68
C PRO A 30 -0.72 12.15 -10.26
N GLY A 31 -0.89 11.53 -11.44
CA GLY A 31 0.16 10.74 -12.10
C GLY A 31 0.15 9.24 -11.76
N VAL A 32 -0.76 8.77 -10.89
CA VAL A 32 -0.93 7.33 -10.65
C VAL A 32 -2.01 6.76 -11.57
N THR A 33 -1.58 6.04 -12.60
CA THR A 33 -2.48 5.39 -13.59
C THR A 33 -3.08 4.09 -13.05
N ARG A 34 -2.39 3.41 -12.12
CA ARG A 34 -2.81 2.12 -11.59
C ARG A 34 -2.23 1.88 -10.20
N VAL A 35 -3.10 1.48 -9.26
CA VAL A 35 -2.71 1.05 -7.91
C VAL A 35 -2.86 -0.46 -7.82
N SER A 36 -1.82 -1.16 -7.39
CA SER A 36 -1.88 -2.59 -7.08
C SER A 36 -1.54 -2.79 -5.61
N SER A 37 -2.50 -3.29 -4.83
CA SER A 37 -2.30 -3.55 -3.40
C SER A 37 -2.03 -5.04 -3.17
N SER A 38 -0.93 -5.34 -2.50
CA SER A 38 -0.57 -6.72 -2.12
C SER A 38 -0.58 -6.86 -0.61
N VAL A 39 -1.32 -7.84 -0.10
CA VAL A 39 -1.41 -8.13 1.33
C VAL A 39 -0.42 -9.25 1.68
N ALA A 40 0.47 -8.99 2.64
CA ALA A 40 1.43 -9.98 3.09
C ALA A 40 0.79 -10.92 4.13
N MET A 41 0.53 -12.17 3.74
CA MET A 41 -0.05 -13.20 4.63
C MET A 41 0.88 -13.61 5.76
N ARG A 42 2.20 -13.49 5.56
CA ARG A 42 3.24 -13.80 6.55
C ARG A 42 4.36 -12.77 6.46
N THR A 43 4.64 -12.10 7.57
CA THR A 43 5.78 -11.17 7.66
C THR A 43 7.08 -11.97 7.87
N VAL A 44 7.88 -12.12 6.82
CA VAL A 44 9.16 -12.86 6.88
C VAL A 44 10.26 -12.03 7.57
N VAL A 45 10.19 -10.69 7.46
CA VAL A 45 11.09 -9.75 8.14
C VAL A 45 10.26 -8.64 8.78
N LYS A 46 10.20 -8.61 10.11
CA LYS A 46 9.62 -7.48 10.87
C LYS A 46 10.71 -6.43 11.09
N ARG A 47 10.71 -5.35 10.31
CA ARG A 47 11.40 -4.12 10.73
C ARG A 47 10.55 -3.50 11.84
N GLY A 48 11.09 -3.42 13.06
CA GLY A 48 10.35 -3.07 14.28
C GLY A 48 9.81 -1.65 14.35
N ALA A 49 10.23 -0.76 13.44
CA ALA A 49 9.65 0.56 13.30
C ALA A 49 8.43 0.50 12.37
N LEU A 50 7.31 1.06 12.81
CA LEU A 50 6.24 1.45 11.90
C LEU A 50 6.86 2.33 10.81
N PRO A 51 6.50 2.15 9.52
CA PRO A 51 6.85 3.10 8.48
C PRO A 51 6.17 4.43 8.82
N VAL A 52 6.93 5.36 9.40
CA VAL A 52 6.53 6.74 9.70
C VAL A 52 7.22 7.70 8.76
#